data_AF-A0A8H7UIQ0-F1
#
_entry.id   AF-A0A8H7UIQ0-F1
#
_cell.length_a   1.000
_cell.length_b   1.000
_cell.length_c   1.000
_cell.angle_alpha   90.00
_cell.angle_beta   90.00
_cell.angle_gamma   90.00
#
_symmetry.space_group_name_H-M   'P 1'
#
loop_
_entity.id
_entity.type
_entity.pdbx_description
1 polymer ?
#
loop_
_entity_poly.entity_id
_entity_poly.type
_entity_poly.pdbx_seq_one_letter_code
_entity_poly.pdbx_strand_id
1 'polypeptide(L)'
;MSVPVSKENRAAEIDQCLKLLSASASDESKFTALLILPRLLDANDENTIQHVFGRMNFKFLERLMKSSKCINSSVTLVFRLSYKLQWMFVSLTSKIEPTAEVPETVMQEIAVNILSFFSNVDSLKSSEDLIARIPTLSTLIKPSDSNDITKEVLMMVMRLQDSELAISATLSSTVLSRILSLLGINATSEEQELAKHLCVLTYGNAFTKIEQQNSQILRTAVLESLKFTLLPTLSSTIRVKQDVSKFIAVDLLHRVLNECPTDITKELYSTEQQRVNIWCENIRSGLRQILTSKTVSDRRDQAFSLIATLLRHIGPNWLFCTLGKTAAVAHEAPQQLEKQPAGGAKGKPVVTEESEIDARFPALLIQLASLEARLILDELGGDPDAGGRKTLQEAPSSDRSIAMLPMFYQIIESGIQYLTSEDLDLQGTDIDLIFKIRNILRELFKAIIDFLNDIQSKHAEQDVFENIVALASVRLLAIWTEEDDSLNEEMSSATLTMVETFRDTQ
;
A
#
# COMPACT_ATOMS: atom_id res chain seq x y z
N MET A 1 -6.26 9.92 52.45
CA MET A 1 -6.03 11.36 52.29
C MET A 1 -4.61 11.55 51.77
N SER A 2 -4.45 11.73 50.45
CA SER A 2 -3.17 12.02 49.80
C SER A 2 -2.87 13.51 49.93
N VAL A 3 -1.81 13.85 50.65
CA VAL A 3 -1.29 15.22 50.72
C VAL A 3 -0.84 15.63 49.31
N PRO A 4 -1.25 16.79 48.78
CA PRO A 4 -0.73 17.28 47.50
C PRO A 4 0.75 17.61 47.70
N VAL A 5 1.63 16.82 47.08
CA VAL A 5 3.07 17.13 47.00
C VAL A 5 3.20 18.49 46.30
N SER A 6 3.88 19.45 46.92
CA SER A 6 4.09 20.77 46.32
C SER A 6 4.85 20.62 45.00
N LYS A 7 4.56 21.47 44.00
CA LYS A 7 5.22 21.43 42.68
C LYS A 7 6.75 21.52 42.80
N GLU A 8 7.27 22.25 43.78
CA GLU A 8 8.70 22.38 44.07
C GLU A 8 9.33 21.07 44.57
N ASN A 9 8.66 20.32 45.44
CA ASN A 9 9.15 19.03 45.92
C ASN A 9 9.20 18.01 44.78
N ARG A 10 8.22 18.05 43.87
CA ARG A 10 8.16 17.18 42.70
C ARG A 10 9.31 17.46 41.72
N ALA A 11 9.63 18.72 41.46
CA ALA A 11 10.77 19.09 40.61
C ALA A 11 12.11 18.62 41.20
N ALA A 12 12.30 18.73 42.51
CA ALA A 12 13.51 18.25 43.20
C ALA A 12 13.66 16.71 43.12
N GLU A 13 12.54 15.97 43.25
CA GLU A 13 12.52 14.51 43.09
C GLU A 13 12.84 14.07 41.65
N ILE A 14 12.39 14.83 40.64
CA ILE A 14 12.73 14.60 39.23
C ILE A 14 14.23 14.80 39.01
N ASP A 15 14.81 15.91 39.50
CA ASP A 15 16.25 16.16 39.38
C ASP A 15 17.09 15.09 40.08
N GLN A 16 16.61 14.55 41.20
CA GLN A 16 17.25 13.42 41.86
C GLN A 16 17.20 12.15 41.01
N CYS A 17 16.07 11.85 40.36
CA CYS A 17 15.97 10.75 39.41
C CYS A 17 16.90 10.94 38.21
N LEU A 18 17.02 12.16 37.68
CA LEU A 18 17.91 12.48 36.56
C LEU A 18 19.39 12.32 36.93
N LYS A 19 19.79 12.61 38.18
CA LYS A 19 21.15 12.29 38.67
C LYS A 19 21.43 10.80 38.64
N LEU A 20 20.45 9.96 38.99
CA LEU A 20 20.57 8.50 38.92
C LEU A 20 20.57 7.96 37.48
N LEU A 21 20.07 8.72 36.51
CA LEU A 21 20.13 8.39 35.08
C LEU A 21 21.43 8.84 34.39
N SER A 22 22.29 9.57 35.10
CA SER A 22 23.55 10.07 34.56
C SER A 22 24.46 8.95 34.05
N ALA A 23 25.36 9.29 33.11
CA ALA A 23 26.24 8.31 32.47
C ALA A 23 27.10 7.53 33.47
N SER A 24 27.51 8.16 34.58
CA SER A 24 28.36 7.60 35.63
C SER A 24 27.62 6.72 36.65
N ALA A 25 26.29 6.69 36.64
CA ALA A 25 25.51 5.86 37.57
C ALA A 25 25.50 4.37 37.18
N SER A 26 25.29 3.47 38.16
CA SER A 26 25.15 2.03 37.91
C SER A 26 23.86 1.72 37.13
N ASP A 27 23.85 0.61 36.39
CA ASP A 27 22.68 0.20 35.61
C ASP A 27 21.45 -0.08 36.52
N GLU A 28 21.66 -0.57 37.75
CA GLU A 28 20.61 -0.72 38.77
C GLU A 28 20.01 0.62 39.21
N SER A 29 20.86 1.65 39.39
CA SER A 29 20.41 3.00 39.76
C SER A 29 19.60 3.63 38.62
N LYS A 30 20.07 3.45 37.38
CA LYS A 30 19.37 3.90 36.18
C LYS A 30 18.02 3.22 36.03
N PHE A 31 17.97 1.89 36.21
CA PHE A 31 16.73 1.13 36.14
C PHE A 31 15.73 1.56 37.22
N THR A 32 16.19 1.74 38.46
CA THR A 32 15.36 2.25 39.56
C THR A 32 14.78 3.62 39.24
N ALA A 33 15.59 4.52 38.68
CA ALA A 33 15.13 5.83 38.27
C ALA A 33 14.08 5.76 37.15
N LEU A 34 14.23 4.87 36.17
CA LEU A 34 13.23 4.65 35.10
C LEU A 34 11.89 4.12 35.62
N LEU A 35 11.87 3.39 36.74
CA LEU A 35 10.63 2.92 37.36
C LEU A 35 9.91 4.02 38.15
N ILE A 36 10.65 4.98 38.70
CA ILE A 36 10.10 6.06 39.52
C ILE A 36 9.64 7.23 38.65
N LEU A 37 10.43 7.56 37.62
CA LEU A 37 10.25 8.75 36.79
C LEU A 37 8.85 8.90 36.17
N PRO A 38 8.18 7.86 35.64
CA PRO A 38 6.82 7.98 35.12
C PRO A 38 5.78 8.45 36.14
N ARG A 39 6.00 8.18 37.43
CA ARG A 39 5.09 8.63 38.51
C ARG A 39 5.26 10.10 38.85
N LEU A 40 6.44 10.64 38.55
CA LEU A 40 6.79 12.02 38.79
C LEU A 40 6.48 12.90 37.58
N LEU A 41 6.24 12.32 36.40
CA LEU A 41 5.89 13.08 35.20
C LEU A 41 4.39 13.36 35.11
N ASP A 42 4.04 14.57 34.69
CA ASP A 42 2.68 14.93 34.27
C ASP A 42 2.67 15.00 32.75
N ALA A 43 1.77 14.25 32.11
CA ALA A 43 1.70 14.17 30.65
C ALA A 43 1.36 15.52 29.99
N ASN A 44 0.78 16.46 30.76
CA ASN A 44 0.42 17.79 30.26
C ASN A 44 1.52 18.84 30.51
N ASP A 45 2.61 18.48 31.19
CA ASP A 45 3.70 19.41 31.52
C ASP A 45 4.88 19.23 30.55
N GLU A 46 4.75 19.81 29.36
CA GLU A 46 5.73 19.71 28.29
C GLU A 46 7.14 20.19 28.70
N ASN A 47 7.24 21.24 29.50
CA ASN A 47 8.53 21.78 29.97
C ASN A 47 9.28 20.76 30.83
N THR A 48 8.58 20.09 31.73
CA THR A 48 9.17 19.03 32.56
C THR A 48 9.55 17.82 31.72
N ILE A 49 8.77 17.45 30.70
CA ILE A 49 9.09 16.35 29.80
C ILE A 49 10.34 16.68 28.96
N GLN A 50 10.44 17.90 28.43
CA GLN A 50 11.63 18.37 27.70
C GLN A 50 12.89 18.36 28.59
N HIS A 51 12.78 18.82 29.84
CA HIS A 51 13.88 18.78 30.81
C HIS A 51 14.37 17.36 31.07
N VAL A 52 13.43 16.42 31.24
CA VAL A 52 13.75 15.00 31.43
C VAL A 52 14.35 14.39 30.16
N PHE A 53 13.82 14.73 28.98
CA PHE A 53 14.34 14.28 27.70
C PHE A 53 15.80 14.69 27.51
N GLY A 54 16.13 15.97 27.73
CA GLY A 54 17.49 16.50 27.57
C GLY A 54 18.53 15.91 28.54
N ARG A 55 18.08 15.25 29.61
CA ARG A 55 18.94 14.58 30.60
C ARG A 55 18.88 13.04 30.51
N MET A 56 18.10 12.51 29.56
CA MET A 56 17.91 11.08 29.38
C MET A 56 19.17 10.40 28.83
N ASN A 57 19.47 9.21 29.33
CA ASN A 57 20.59 8.42 28.84
C ASN A 57 20.13 7.50 27.69
N PHE A 58 20.09 8.03 26.47
CA PHE A 58 19.66 7.27 25.29
C PHE A 58 20.54 6.05 24.97
N LYS A 59 21.82 6.07 25.35
CA LYS A 59 22.70 4.89 25.23
C LYS A 59 22.27 3.77 26.17
N PHE A 60 21.77 4.11 27.37
CA PHE A 60 21.21 3.12 28.28
C PHE A 60 19.89 2.55 27.74
N LEU A 61 18.99 3.38 27.23
CA LEU A 61 17.75 2.91 26.57
C LEU A 61 18.04 2.00 25.38
N GLU A 62 19.02 2.35 24.56
CA GLU A 62 19.47 1.51 23.44
C GLU A 62 20.01 0.15 23.91
N ARG A 63 20.76 0.13 25.02
CA ARG A 63 21.22 -1.12 25.64
C ARG A 63 20.06 -1.95 26.17
N LEU A 64 19.03 -1.35 26.75
CA LEU A 64 17.83 -2.06 27.20
C LEU A 64 17.10 -2.72 26.04
N MET A 65 16.94 -2.03 24.90
CA MET A 65 16.33 -2.60 23.70
C MET A 65 17.16 -3.77 23.12
N LYS A 66 18.49 -3.66 23.12
CA LYS A 66 19.40 -4.67 22.56
C LYS A 66 19.77 -5.80 23.54
N SER A 67 19.32 -5.74 24.79
CA SER A 67 19.90 -6.56 25.86
C SER A 67 19.64 -8.05 25.64
N SER A 68 20.70 -8.85 25.69
CA SER A 68 20.63 -10.32 25.86
C SER A 68 21.10 -10.76 27.26
N LYS A 69 21.33 -9.81 28.19
CA LYS A 69 21.86 -10.06 29.53
C LYS A 69 21.01 -9.39 30.61
N CYS A 70 20.67 -10.16 31.63
CA CYS A 70 19.92 -9.72 32.80
C CYS A 70 20.64 -8.60 33.55
N ILE A 71 19.89 -7.56 33.93
CA ILE A 71 20.31 -6.63 34.97
C ILE A 71 20.03 -7.34 36.30
N ASN A 72 21.07 -7.58 37.10
CA ASN A 72 20.93 -8.12 38.46
C ASN A 72 20.32 -7.04 39.35
N SER A 73 19.03 -6.78 39.23
CA SER A 73 18.35 -5.87 40.14
C SER A 73 17.84 -6.69 41.33
N SER A 74 18.44 -6.50 42.51
CA SER A 74 17.85 -6.95 43.78
C SER A 74 16.60 -6.09 44.06
N VAL A 75 15.47 -6.41 43.43
CA VAL A 75 14.24 -5.58 43.52
C VAL A 75 13.32 -6.11 44.62
N THR A 76 13.53 -5.64 45.84
CA THR A 76 12.59 -5.81 46.98
C THR A 76 11.57 -4.66 47.06
N LEU A 77 11.23 -4.01 45.94
CA LEU A 77 10.36 -2.82 45.96
C LEU A 77 9.37 -2.81 44.78
N VAL A 78 8.43 -3.77 44.78
CA VAL A 78 7.26 -3.70 43.91
C VAL A 78 5.99 -3.93 44.74
N PHE A 79 5.52 -2.90 45.45
CA PHE A 79 4.12 -2.86 45.84
C PHE A 79 3.54 -1.45 45.69
N ARG A 80 2.46 -1.42 44.89
CA ARG A 80 1.48 -0.35 44.63
C ARG A 80 1.89 0.69 43.58
N LEU A 81 1.22 0.67 42.42
CA LEU A 81 0.44 1.81 41.86
C LEU A 81 -0.26 1.56 40.53
N SER A 82 -1.27 2.41 40.27
CA SER A 82 -2.34 2.36 39.26
C SER A 82 -2.04 3.24 38.02
N TYR A 83 -2.79 3.34 36.91
CA TYR A 83 -3.94 2.62 36.34
C TYR A 83 -3.73 2.37 34.82
N LYS A 84 -2.53 2.67 34.26
CA LYS A 84 -2.16 2.34 32.86
C LYS A 84 -0.96 1.39 32.77
N LEU A 85 -0.14 1.32 33.82
CA LEU A 85 0.91 0.30 34.04
C LEU A 85 0.42 -0.89 34.88
N GLN A 86 -0.86 -0.91 35.27
CA GLN A 86 -1.40 -1.91 36.20
C GLN A 86 -1.44 -3.32 35.60
N TRP A 87 -1.47 -3.45 34.27
CA TRP A 87 -1.63 -4.74 33.60
C TRP A 87 -0.25 -5.40 33.41
N MET A 88 0.76 -4.61 33.03
CA MET A 88 2.18 -4.98 33.10
C MET A 88 2.53 -5.49 34.50
N PHE A 89 2.18 -4.74 35.54
CA PHE A 89 2.62 -5.05 36.90
C PHE A 89 1.88 -6.20 37.58
N VAL A 90 0.58 -6.44 37.30
CA VAL A 90 -0.12 -7.64 37.81
C VAL A 90 0.45 -8.92 37.19
N SER A 91 0.89 -8.88 35.93
CA SER A 91 1.54 -10.01 35.25
C SER A 91 3.01 -10.20 35.66
N LEU A 92 3.75 -9.10 35.93
CA LEU A 92 5.12 -9.14 36.44
C LEU A 92 5.20 -9.63 37.90
N THR A 93 4.30 -9.16 38.78
CA THR A 93 4.36 -9.45 40.22
C THR A 93 3.92 -10.87 40.58
N SER A 94 3.21 -11.59 39.69
CA SER A 94 2.88 -13.00 39.92
C SER A 94 4.00 -13.97 39.51
N LYS A 95 5.07 -13.50 38.84
CA LYS A 95 6.12 -14.34 38.26
C LYS A 95 7.53 -14.08 38.77
N ILE A 96 7.77 -12.96 39.46
CA ILE A 96 9.11 -12.55 39.88
C ILE A 96 9.30 -12.89 41.37
N GLU A 97 10.07 -13.94 41.64
CA GLU A 97 10.59 -14.22 42.99
C GLU A 97 11.60 -13.14 43.42
N PRO A 98 11.81 -12.88 44.73
CA PRO A 98 12.60 -11.75 45.24
C PRO A 98 14.10 -11.75 44.85
N THR A 99 14.57 -12.78 44.15
CA THR A 99 15.94 -12.96 43.67
C THR A 99 16.02 -13.18 42.14
N ALA A 100 14.91 -13.01 41.42
CA ALA A 100 14.82 -13.34 40.01
C ALA A 100 15.28 -12.19 39.10
N GLU A 101 16.13 -12.53 38.15
CA GLU A 101 16.59 -11.66 37.07
C GLU A 101 15.41 -11.07 36.28
N VAL A 102 15.48 -9.78 35.92
CA VAL A 102 14.42 -9.13 35.13
C VAL A 102 14.44 -9.68 33.69
N PRO A 103 13.32 -10.23 33.18
CA PRO A 103 13.28 -10.77 31.83
C PRO A 103 13.60 -9.73 30.76
N GLU A 104 14.25 -10.16 29.67
CA GLU A 104 14.59 -9.31 28.51
C GLU A 104 13.38 -8.53 27.97
N THR A 105 12.24 -9.21 27.88
CA THR A 105 10.99 -8.63 27.36
C THR A 105 10.52 -7.43 28.17
N VAL A 106 10.69 -7.46 29.50
CA VAL A 106 10.33 -6.35 30.39
C VAL A 106 11.25 -5.15 30.16
N MET A 107 12.55 -5.40 29.96
CA MET A 107 13.51 -4.34 29.69
C MET A 107 13.22 -3.63 28.36
N GLN A 108 12.88 -4.41 27.33
CA GLN A 108 12.46 -3.89 26.03
C GLN A 108 11.17 -3.07 26.14
N GLU A 109 10.16 -3.58 26.86
CA GLU A 109 8.88 -2.90 27.07
C GLU A 109 9.05 -1.55 27.80
N ILE A 110 9.87 -1.51 28.86
CA ILE A 110 10.17 -0.26 29.58
C ILE A 110 10.82 0.76 28.62
N ALA A 111 11.82 0.33 27.85
CA ALA A 111 12.52 1.22 26.93
C ALA A 111 11.58 1.77 25.83
N VAL A 112 10.78 0.91 25.22
CA VAL A 112 9.81 1.28 24.17
C VAL A 112 8.74 2.22 24.71
N ASN A 113 8.20 1.96 25.91
CA ASN A 113 7.19 2.82 26.51
C ASN A 113 7.72 4.21 26.86
N ILE A 114 8.96 4.32 27.34
CA ILE A 114 9.61 5.62 27.59
C ILE A 114 9.79 6.39 26.28
N LEU A 115 10.29 5.72 25.25
CA LEU A 115 10.52 6.35 23.93
C LEU A 115 9.20 6.76 23.27
N SER A 116 8.17 5.92 23.37
CA SER A 116 6.81 6.23 22.91
C SER A 116 6.23 7.43 23.66
N PHE A 117 6.44 7.51 24.97
CA PHE A 117 6.00 8.67 25.76
C PHE A 117 6.61 9.97 25.23
N PHE A 118 7.91 9.99 24.93
CA PHE A 118 8.56 11.15 24.33
C PHE A 118 8.05 11.46 22.91
N SER A 119 7.68 10.45 22.12
CA SER A 119 7.10 10.65 20.77
C SER A 119 5.74 11.35 20.76
N ASN A 120 5.04 11.40 21.90
CA ASN A 120 3.76 12.10 22.02
C ASN A 120 3.89 13.62 22.19
N VAL A 121 5.11 14.12 22.42
CA VAL A 121 5.36 15.55 22.59
C VAL A 121 5.80 16.14 21.26
N ASP A 122 5.01 17.08 20.73
CA ASP A 122 5.20 17.64 19.38
C ASP A 122 6.59 18.27 19.19
N SER A 123 7.09 19.00 20.19
CA SER A 123 8.43 19.61 20.14
C SER A 123 9.57 18.59 20.07
N LEU A 124 9.35 17.35 20.50
CA LEU A 124 10.37 16.29 20.54
C LEU A 124 10.32 15.36 19.32
N LYS A 125 9.24 15.36 18.52
CA LYS A 125 9.09 14.47 17.35
C LYS A 125 10.21 14.61 16.31
N SER A 126 10.78 15.81 16.20
CA SER A 126 11.88 16.12 15.28
C SER A 126 13.27 15.92 15.90
N SER A 127 13.37 15.40 17.12
CA SER A 127 14.65 15.21 17.81
C SER A 127 15.49 14.10 17.18
N GLU A 128 16.78 14.40 16.95
CA GLU A 128 17.72 13.42 16.39
C GLU A 128 17.90 12.19 17.30
N ASP A 129 17.84 12.39 18.62
CA ASP A 129 17.97 11.32 19.62
C ASP A 129 16.87 10.25 19.51
N LEU A 130 15.62 10.63 19.19
CA LEU A 130 14.54 9.67 18.96
C LEU A 130 14.67 9.00 17.59
N ILE A 131 14.94 9.79 16.55
CA ILE A 131 15.02 9.33 15.16
C ILE A 131 16.16 8.31 14.99
N ALA A 132 17.31 8.54 15.63
CA ALA A 132 18.45 7.63 15.63
C ALA A 132 18.13 6.24 16.22
N ARG A 133 16.99 6.07 16.90
CA ARG A 133 16.55 4.78 17.46
C ARG A 133 15.63 3.98 16.57
N ILE A 134 15.10 4.55 15.48
CA ILE A 134 14.24 3.83 14.52
C ILE A 134 14.90 2.51 14.06
N PRO A 135 16.19 2.47 13.66
CA PRO A 135 16.83 1.21 13.28
C PRO A 135 16.86 0.17 14.41
N THR A 136 17.10 0.59 15.65
CA THR A 136 17.13 -0.33 16.80
C THR A 136 15.72 -0.80 17.16
N LEU A 137 14.73 0.10 17.19
CA LEU A 137 13.33 -0.23 17.42
C LEU A 137 12.81 -1.23 16.38
N SER A 138 13.21 -1.09 15.12
CA SER A 138 12.81 -2.05 14.07
C SER A 138 13.24 -3.48 14.41
N THR A 139 14.34 -3.68 15.15
CA THR A 139 14.81 -5.02 15.52
C THR A 139 13.89 -5.75 16.49
N LEU A 140 13.03 -5.02 17.19
CA LEU A 140 12.03 -5.53 18.12
C LEU A 140 10.75 -5.99 17.40
N ILE A 141 10.54 -5.58 16.14
CA ILE A 141 9.37 -5.98 15.35
C ILE A 141 9.39 -7.49 15.12
N LYS A 142 8.39 -8.16 15.69
CA LYS A 142 8.15 -9.60 15.55
C LYS A 142 6.66 -9.84 15.30
N PRO A 143 6.30 -10.78 14.42
CA PRO A 143 4.90 -11.09 14.14
C PRO A 143 4.24 -11.79 15.34
N SER A 144 2.96 -11.47 15.61
CA SER A 144 2.19 -12.02 16.74
C SER A 144 2.88 -11.81 18.08
N ASP A 145 3.30 -10.58 18.36
CA ASP A 145 3.96 -10.28 19.62
C ASP A 145 2.98 -10.30 20.79
N SER A 146 3.35 -11.02 21.85
CA SER A 146 2.48 -11.23 23.02
C SER A 146 2.38 -10.02 23.96
N ASN A 147 3.30 -9.07 23.84
CA ASN A 147 3.46 -7.93 24.74
C ASN A 147 3.18 -6.58 24.06
N ASP A 148 2.55 -6.59 22.89
CA ASP A 148 2.21 -5.41 22.08
C ASP A 148 3.41 -4.50 21.71
N ILE A 149 4.68 -4.92 21.92
CA ILE A 149 5.86 -4.10 21.60
C ILE A 149 5.89 -3.77 20.12
N THR A 150 5.61 -4.74 19.23
CA THR A 150 5.52 -4.50 17.79
C THR A 150 4.56 -3.36 17.47
N LYS A 151 3.36 -3.34 18.06
CA LYS A 151 2.35 -2.30 17.80
C LYS A 151 2.81 -0.94 18.29
N GLU A 152 3.37 -0.89 19.50
CA GLU A 152 3.85 0.36 20.09
C GLU A 152 5.02 0.95 19.28
N VAL A 153 5.93 0.10 18.78
CA VAL A 153 7.01 0.51 17.88
C VAL A 153 6.44 1.10 16.58
N LEU A 154 5.47 0.44 15.93
CA LEU A 154 4.86 0.94 14.71
C LEU A 154 4.19 2.31 14.94
N MET A 155 3.38 2.44 15.98
CA MET A 155 2.70 3.69 16.33
C MET A 155 3.70 4.80 16.66
N MET A 156 4.77 4.50 17.40
CA MET A 156 5.82 5.46 17.68
C MET A 156 6.47 5.95 16.38
N VAL A 157 6.87 5.05 15.49
CA VAL A 157 7.50 5.42 14.21
C VAL A 157 6.56 6.25 13.34
N MET A 158 5.25 5.96 13.35
CA MET A 158 4.23 6.77 12.66
C MET A 158 4.18 8.21 13.19
N ARG A 159 4.26 8.42 14.50
CA ARG A 159 4.27 9.77 15.11
C ARG A 159 5.49 10.60 14.75
N LEU A 160 6.59 9.96 14.31
CA LEU A 160 7.83 10.64 13.93
C LEU A 160 7.90 11.02 12.44
N GLN A 161 6.90 10.64 11.62
CA GLN A 161 6.94 10.81 10.16
C GLN A 161 6.86 12.26 9.67
N ASP A 162 6.75 13.25 10.55
CA ASP A 162 6.86 14.68 10.19
C ASP A 162 8.30 15.08 9.83
N SER A 163 9.30 14.36 10.35
CA SER A 163 10.72 14.64 10.12
C SER A 163 11.25 13.91 8.89
N GLU A 164 12.02 14.63 8.07
CA GLU A 164 12.70 14.07 6.90
C GLU A 164 13.67 12.93 7.26
N LEU A 165 14.41 13.09 8.37
CA LEU A 165 15.35 12.08 8.84
C LEU A 165 14.62 10.82 9.31
N ALA A 166 13.43 10.96 9.89
CA ALA A 166 12.61 9.83 10.31
C ALA A 166 12.07 9.03 9.11
N ILE A 167 11.57 9.72 8.09
CA ILE A 167 11.13 9.11 6.84
C ILE A 167 12.30 8.35 6.20
N SER A 168 13.46 9.00 6.04
CA SER A 168 14.65 8.39 5.46
C SER A 168 15.12 7.15 6.24
N ALA A 169 15.15 7.23 7.58
CA ALA A 169 15.49 6.09 8.44
C ALA A 169 14.48 4.94 8.30
N THR A 170 13.19 5.24 8.15
CA THR A 170 12.12 4.24 7.97
C THR A 170 12.21 3.56 6.60
N LEU A 171 12.56 4.30 5.56
CA LEU A 171 12.77 3.79 4.19
C LEU A 171 14.04 2.96 4.02
N SER A 172 14.95 2.97 5.00
CA SER A 172 16.15 2.13 4.95
C SER A 172 15.78 0.66 4.78
N SER A 173 16.54 -0.06 3.93
CA SER A 173 16.22 -1.43 3.54
C SER A 173 16.04 -2.38 4.74
N THR A 174 16.81 -2.18 5.81
CA THR A 174 16.73 -2.98 7.03
C THR A 174 15.47 -2.73 7.85
N VAL A 175 15.01 -1.48 7.96
CA VAL A 175 13.80 -1.13 8.71
C VAL A 175 12.57 -1.52 7.91
N LEU A 176 12.52 -1.12 6.64
CA LEU A 176 11.39 -1.39 5.76
C LEU A 176 11.16 -2.89 5.56
N SER A 177 12.21 -3.71 5.41
CA SER A 177 12.06 -5.17 5.27
C SER A 177 11.44 -5.81 6.52
N ARG A 178 11.74 -5.30 7.72
CA ARG A 178 11.14 -5.78 8.97
C ARG A 178 9.67 -5.38 9.08
N ILE A 179 9.32 -4.16 8.67
CA ILE A 179 7.92 -3.71 8.61
C ILE A 179 7.14 -4.57 7.60
N LEU A 180 7.68 -4.77 6.40
CA LEU A 180 7.03 -5.59 5.36
C LEU A 180 6.91 -7.08 5.76
N SER A 181 7.76 -7.57 6.66
CA SER A 181 7.64 -8.95 7.18
C SER A 181 6.34 -9.19 7.96
N LEU A 182 5.73 -8.12 8.50
CA LEU A 182 4.44 -8.18 9.19
C LEU A 182 3.25 -8.33 8.25
N LEU A 183 3.42 -8.19 6.93
CA LEU A 183 2.32 -8.40 5.98
C LEU A 183 1.96 -9.88 5.81
N GLY A 184 2.78 -10.79 6.35
CA GLY A 184 2.57 -12.24 6.30
C GLY A 184 1.51 -12.77 7.28
N ILE A 185 1.08 -14.01 7.06
CA ILE A 185 0.03 -14.70 7.86
C ILE A 185 0.37 -14.79 9.35
N ASN A 186 1.66 -14.77 9.70
CA ASN A 186 2.10 -14.92 11.08
C ASN A 186 1.80 -13.70 11.95
N ALA A 187 1.52 -12.53 11.36
CA ALA A 187 1.17 -11.33 12.09
C ALA A 187 -0.35 -11.28 12.33
N THR A 188 -0.73 -10.58 13.39
CA THR A 188 -2.15 -10.29 13.66
C THR A 188 -2.72 -9.33 12.63
N SER A 189 -4.04 -9.33 12.44
CA SER A 189 -4.71 -8.39 11.52
C SER A 189 -4.44 -6.93 11.86
N GLU A 190 -4.29 -6.60 13.15
CA GLU A 190 -3.98 -5.25 13.60
C GLU A 190 -2.53 -4.85 13.26
N GLU A 191 -1.56 -5.75 13.47
CA GLU A 191 -0.16 -5.53 13.08
C GLU A 191 -0.02 -5.35 11.56
N GLN A 192 -0.75 -6.13 10.77
CA GLN A 192 -0.80 -6.02 9.32
C GLN A 192 -1.31 -4.65 8.87
N GLU A 193 -2.41 -4.17 9.47
CA GLU A 193 -2.98 -2.86 9.15
C GLU A 193 -2.07 -1.71 9.58
N LEU A 194 -1.46 -1.78 10.77
CA LEU A 194 -0.48 -0.79 11.23
C LEU A 194 0.75 -0.74 10.33
N ALA A 195 1.30 -1.89 9.93
CA ALA A 195 2.45 -1.98 9.05
C ALA A 195 2.13 -1.38 7.66
N LYS A 196 0.97 -1.74 7.10
CA LYS A 196 0.48 -1.18 5.83
C LYS A 196 0.32 0.33 5.93
N HIS A 197 -0.35 0.82 6.98
CA HIS A 197 -0.59 2.24 7.16
C HIS A 197 0.71 3.03 7.35
N LEU A 198 1.66 2.51 8.12
CA LEU A 198 2.99 3.12 8.25
C LEU A 198 3.71 3.21 6.91
N CYS A 199 3.68 2.15 6.08
CA CYS A 199 4.29 2.20 4.75
C CYS A 199 3.64 3.28 3.87
N VAL A 200 2.30 3.33 3.80
CA VAL A 200 1.57 4.35 3.02
C VAL A 200 1.91 5.75 3.51
N LEU A 201 1.86 5.99 4.82
CA LEU A 201 2.21 7.27 5.43
C LEU A 201 3.65 7.70 5.12
N THR A 202 4.61 6.77 5.24
CA THR A 202 6.04 7.04 4.99
C THR A 202 6.27 7.46 3.54
N TYR A 203 5.70 6.73 2.57
CA TYR A 203 5.83 7.07 1.16
C TYR A 203 5.07 8.35 0.79
N GLY A 204 3.82 8.51 1.24
CA GLY A 204 3.02 9.72 0.98
C GLY A 204 3.68 10.99 1.52
N ASN A 205 4.22 10.95 2.75
CA ASN A 205 4.99 12.06 3.31
C ASN A 205 6.30 12.31 2.55
N ALA A 206 6.98 11.25 2.10
CA ALA A 206 8.18 11.38 1.30
C ALA A 206 7.88 12.07 -0.04
N PHE A 207 6.85 11.62 -0.77
CA PHE A 207 6.44 12.19 -2.05
C PHE A 207 6.02 13.66 -1.89
N THR A 208 5.18 13.96 -0.91
CA THR A 208 4.74 15.34 -0.62
C THR A 208 5.93 16.26 -0.35
N LYS A 209 6.92 15.83 0.44
CA LYS A 209 8.12 16.63 0.73
C LYS A 209 9.06 16.73 -0.48
N ILE A 210 9.16 15.69 -1.32
CA ILE A 210 9.93 15.76 -2.56
C ILE A 210 9.33 16.81 -3.50
N GLU A 211 8.01 16.81 -3.69
CA GLU A 211 7.33 17.78 -4.55
C GLU A 211 7.40 19.21 -4.00
N GLN A 212 7.15 19.39 -2.69
CA GLN A 212 7.09 20.72 -2.08
C GLN A 212 8.46 21.33 -1.77
N GLN A 213 9.44 20.52 -1.38
CA GLN A 213 10.73 20.98 -0.85
C GLN A 213 11.92 20.57 -1.71
N ASN A 214 11.70 19.80 -2.78
CA ASN A 214 12.75 19.28 -3.66
C ASN A 214 13.87 18.55 -2.88
N SER A 215 13.49 17.75 -1.87
CA SER A 215 14.46 17.02 -1.05
C SER A 215 15.14 15.90 -1.86
N GLN A 216 16.43 16.06 -2.09
CA GLN A 216 17.25 15.05 -2.76
C GLN A 216 17.56 13.84 -1.86
N ILE A 217 17.60 14.04 -0.55
CA ILE A 217 17.83 12.97 0.42
C ILE A 217 16.66 11.99 0.39
N LEU A 218 15.43 12.51 0.45
CA LEU A 218 14.23 11.68 0.35
C LEU A 218 14.09 11.05 -1.03
N ARG A 219 14.37 11.79 -2.11
CA ARG A 219 14.35 11.22 -3.46
C ARG A 219 15.25 9.98 -3.57
N THR A 220 16.47 10.08 -3.06
CA THR A 220 17.43 8.97 -3.04
C THR A 220 16.92 7.80 -2.19
N ALA A 221 16.45 8.08 -0.97
CA ALA A 221 15.92 7.05 -0.06
C ALA A 221 14.70 6.33 -0.65
N VAL A 222 13.79 7.07 -1.30
CA VAL A 222 12.62 6.52 -2.00
C VAL A 222 13.06 5.60 -3.14
N LEU A 223 13.93 6.07 -4.03
CA LEU A 223 14.41 5.26 -5.16
C LEU A 223 15.09 3.97 -4.70
N GLU A 224 15.97 4.05 -3.70
CA GLU A 224 16.63 2.87 -3.14
C GLU A 224 15.64 1.92 -2.48
N SER A 225 14.71 2.43 -1.68
CA SER A 225 13.70 1.60 -0.98
C SER A 225 12.76 0.89 -1.97
N LEU A 226 12.30 1.59 -3.03
CA LEU A 226 11.49 1.01 -4.09
C LEU A 226 12.27 -0.10 -4.81
N LYS A 227 13.51 0.19 -5.19
CA LYS A 227 14.39 -0.70 -5.97
C LYS A 227 14.82 -1.95 -5.21
N PHE A 228 15.19 -1.82 -3.95
CA PHE A 228 15.85 -2.90 -3.20
C PHE A 228 14.93 -3.61 -2.22
N THR A 229 13.81 -3.01 -1.83
CA THR A 229 12.99 -3.55 -0.74
C THR A 229 11.51 -3.67 -1.11
N LEU A 230 10.82 -2.58 -1.45
CA LEU A 230 9.37 -2.60 -1.66
C LEU A 230 8.96 -3.44 -2.88
N LEU A 231 9.43 -3.10 -4.08
CA LEU A 231 9.02 -3.79 -5.31
C LEU A 231 9.46 -5.25 -5.35
N PRO A 232 10.71 -5.63 -4.96
CA PRO A 232 11.09 -7.04 -4.88
C PRO A 232 10.21 -7.84 -3.90
N THR A 233 9.90 -7.27 -2.73
CA THR A 233 9.16 -7.97 -1.67
C THR A 233 7.69 -8.13 -2.03
N LEU A 234 7.04 -7.06 -2.49
CA LEU A 234 5.62 -7.09 -2.84
C LEU A 234 5.38 -7.88 -4.13
N SER A 235 6.19 -7.70 -5.18
CA SER A 235 6.03 -8.47 -6.43
C SER A 235 6.19 -9.98 -6.19
N SER A 236 7.17 -10.39 -5.39
CA SER A 236 7.36 -11.80 -5.01
C SER A 236 6.18 -12.33 -4.19
N THR A 237 5.69 -11.54 -3.22
CA THR A 237 4.52 -11.90 -2.41
C THR A 237 3.27 -12.08 -3.28
N ILE A 238 3.03 -11.15 -4.20
CA ILE A 238 1.93 -11.20 -5.18
C ILE A 238 2.02 -12.43 -6.07
N ARG A 239 3.22 -12.86 -6.47
CA ARG A 239 3.39 -14.06 -7.31
C ARG A 239 3.17 -15.36 -6.53
N VAL A 240 3.79 -15.48 -5.35
CA VAL A 240 3.98 -16.77 -4.67
C VAL A 240 2.86 -17.07 -3.67
N LYS A 241 2.40 -16.08 -2.90
CA LYS A 241 1.44 -16.31 -1.81
C LYS A 241 0.02 -16.51 -2.35
N GLN A 242 -0.79 -17.29 -1.64
CA GLN A 242 -2.19 -17.56 -1.99
C GLN A 242 -3.15 -17.24 -0.82
N ASP A 243 -2.64 -16.53 0.18
CA ASP A 243 -3.34 -16.17 1.41
C ASP A 243 -3.63 -14.65 1.46
N VAL A 244 -4.09 -14.16 2.61
CA VAL A 244 -4.46 -12.74 2.81
C VAL A 244 -3.28 -11.78 2.51
N SER A 245 -2.04 -12.19 2.75
CA SER A 245 -0.84 -11.37 2.49
C SER A 245 -0.69 -10.96 1.03
N LYS A 246 -1.16 -11.80 0.09
CA LYS A 246 -1.18 -11.47 -1.34
C LYS A 246 -2.03 -10.22 -1.59
N PHE A 247 -3.23 -10.17 -1.01
CA PHE A 247 -4.17 -9.07 -1.21
C PHE A 247 -3.71 -7.81 -0.48
N ILE A 248 -3.11 -7.95 0.71
CA ILE A 248 -2.47 -6.83 1.41
C ILE A 248 -1.32 -6.25 0.56
N ALA A 249 -0.51 -7.10 -0.08
CA ALA A 249 0.57 -6.64 -0.95
C ALA A 249 0.05 -5.93 -2.22
N VAL A 250 -1.05 -6.39 -2.81
CA VAL A 250 -1.72 -5.71 -3.94
C VAL A 250 -2.22 -4.32 -3.50
N ASP A 251 -2.97 -4.24 -2.40
CA ASP A 251 -3.52 -2.98 -1.87
C ASP A 251 -2.40 -1.99 -1.50
N LEU A 252 -1.36 -2.45 -0.80
CA LEU A 252 -0.23 -1.60 -0.43
C LEU A 252 0.51 -1.07 -1.66
N LEU A 253 0.80 -1.93 -2.64
CA LEU A 253 1.51 -1.51 -3.85
C LEU A 253 0.68 -0.50 -4.65
N HIS A 254 -0.64 -0.73 -4.76
CA HIS A 254 -1.54 0.22 -5.40
C HIS A 254 -1.51 1.58 -4.71
N ARG A 255 -1.69 1.63 -3.38
CA ARG A 255 -1.70 2.89 -2.61
C ARG A 255 -0.40 3.68 -2.75
N VAL A 256 0.74 3.01 -2.61
CA VAL A 256 2.05 3.66 -2.73
C VAL A 256 2.29 4.17 -4.15
N LEU A 257 1.98 3.38 -5.18
CA LEU A 257 2.21 3.82 -6.55
C LEU A 257 1.22 4.89 -7.00
N ASN A 258 -0.02 4.85 -6.52
CA ASN A 258 -1.04 5.83 -6.91
C ASN A 258 -0.69 7.26 -6.47
N GLU A 259 0.03 7.41 -5.35
CA GLU A 259 0.56 8.70 -4.87
C GLU A 259 1.98 9.00 -5.38
N CYS A 260 2.60 8.08 -6.12
CA CYS A 260 3.99 8.22 -6.55
C CYS A 260 4.11 9.22 -7.72
N PRO A 261 4.99 10.22 -7.63
CA PRO A 261 5.27 11.13 -8.73
C PRO A 261 5.78 10.40 -9.99
N THR A 262 5.28 10.81 -11.16
CA THR A 262 5.59 10.10 -12.42
C THR A 262 7.07 10.15 -12.80
N ASP A 263 7.78 11.21 -12.41
CA ASP A 263 9.21 11.38 -12.64
C ASP A 263 10.05 10.36 -11.86
N ILE A 264 9.66 10.01 -10.63
CA ILE A 264 10.31 8.94 -9.84
C ILE A 264 10.14 7.60 -10.55
N THR A 265 8.93 7.29 -11.03
CA THR A 265 8.69 6.03 -11.76
C THR A 265 9.45 5.96 -13.09
N LYS A 266 9.57 7.08 -13.81
CA LYS A 266 10.36 7.17 -15.05
C LYS A 266 11.85 6.97 -14.78
N GLU A 267 12.38 7.59 -13.73
CA GLU A 267 13.78 7.44 -13.31
C GLU A 267 14.08 5.98 -12.95
N LEU A 268 13.21 5.34 -12.16
CA LEU A 268 13.32 3.94 -11.80
C LEU A 268 13.33 3.02 -13.03
N TYR A 269 12.40 3.23 -13.97
CA TYR A 269 12.31 2.45 -15.20
C TYR A 269 13.56 2.62 -16.08
N SER A 270 14.03 3.85 -16.26
CA SER A 270 15.22 4.16 -17.07
C SER A 270 16.51 3.55 -16.50
N THR A 271 16.61 3.47 -15.18
CA THR A 271 17.84 3.00 -14.50
C THR A 271 17.84 1.48 -14.29
N GLU A 272 16.67 0.87 -14.07
CA GLU A 272 16.56 -0.52 -13.61
C GLU A 272 15.63 -1.38 -14.49
N GLN A 273 15.60 -1.11 -15.79
CA GLN A 273 14.72 -1.76 -16.77
C GLN A 273 14.56 -3.28 -16.56
N GLN A 274 15.67 -4.01 -16.41
CA GLN A 274 15.64 -5.47 -16.26
C GLN A 274 14.93 -5.91 -14.97
N ARG A 275 15.15 -5.21 -13.84
CA ARG A 275 14.49 -5.54 -12.58
C ARG A 275 13.02 -5.20 -12.62
N VAL A 276 12.67 -4.04 -13.21
CA VAL A 276 11.29 -3.64 -13.38
C VAL A 276 10.53 -4.67 -14.21
N ASN A 277 11.13 -5.18 -15.29
CA ASN A 277 10.51 -6.26 -16.08
C ASN A 277 10.23 -7.52 -15.24
N ILE A 278 11.18 -7.96 -14.40
CA ILE A 278 10.99 -9.11 -13.51
C ILE A 278 9.85 -8.87 -12.51
N TRP A 279 9.79 -7.66 -11.92
CA TRP A 279 8.71 -7.31 -10.99
C TRP A 279 7.36 -7.26 -11.68
N CYS A 280 7.29 -6.66 -12.87
CA CYS A 280 6.09 -6.62 -13.69
C CYS A 280 5.61 -8.03 -14.05
N GLU A 281 6.50 -8.94 -14.45
CA GLU A 281 6.15 -10.35 -14.71
C GLU A 281 5.59 -11.04 -13.46
N ASN A 282 6.23 -10.85 -12.30
CA ASN A 282 5.75 -11.41 -11.04
C ASN A 282 4.35 -10.90 -10.69
N ILE A 283 4.14 -9.57 -10.80
CA ILE A 283 2.87 -8.93 -10.52
C ILE A 283 1.81 -9.42 -11.51
N ARG A 284 2.11 -9.45 -12.81
CA ARG A 284 1.21 -9.90 -13.87
C ARG A 284 0.72 -11.33 -13.64
N SER A 285 1.64 -12.24 -13.29
CA SER A 285 1.30 -13.63 -12.96
C SER A 285 0.38 -13.72 -11.73
N GLY A 286 0.68 -12.96 -10.67
CA GLY A 286 -0.15 -12.93 -9.46
C GLY A 286 -1.54 -12.33 -9.68
N LEU A 287 -1.63 -11.23 -10.44
CA LEU A 287 -2.91 -10.57 -10.78
C LEU A 287 -3.76 -11.45 -11.69
N ARG A 288 -3.14 -12.14 -12.65
CA ARG A 288 -3.80 -13.15 -13.48
C ARG A 288 -4.46 -14.22 -12.63
N GLN A 289 -3.75 -14.77 -11.63
CA GLN A 289 -4.32 -15.77 -10.71
C GLN A 289 -5.50 -15.21 -9.90
N ILE A 290 -5.45 -13.94 -9.50
CA ILE A 290 -6.56 -13.31 -8.76
C ILE A 290 -7.80 -13.18 -9.66
N LEU A 291 -7.64 -12.69 -10.88
CA LEU A 291 -8.74 -12.42 -11.80
C LEU A 291 -9.36 -13.68 -12.43
N THR A 292 -8.60 -14.77 -12.55
CA THR A 292 -9.12 -16.05 -13.06
C THR A 292 -9.72 -16.95 -11.98
N SER A 293 -9.48 -16.66 -10.71
CA SER A 293 -10.00 -17.45 -9.60
C SER A 293 -11.39 -16.98 -9.14
N LYS A 294 -12.11 -17.85 -8.43
CA LYS A 294 -13.40 -17.50 -7.79
C LYS A 294 -13.15 -16.63 -6.55
N THR A 295 -12.75 -15.39 -6.76
CA THR A 295 -12.47 -14.41 -5.70
C THR A 295 -13.68 -13.49 -5.47
N VAL A 296 -13.80 -12.99 -4.23
CA VAL A 296 -14.82 -12.00 -3.85
C VAL A 296 -14.61 -10.70 -4.64
N SER A 297 -15.69 -9.98 -4.98
CA SER A 297 -15.69 -8.71 -5.74
C SER A 297 -14.57 -7.75 -5.32
N ASP A 298 -14.44 -7.49 -4.02
CA ASP A 298 -13.53 -6.46 -3.50
C ASP A 298 -12.05 -6.78 -3.79
N ARG A 299 -11.69 -8.06 -3.79
CA ARG A 299 -10.32 -8.52 -4.11
C ARG A 299 -10.02 -8.43 -5.60
N ARG A 300 -11.05 -8.58 -6.45
CA ARG A 300 -10.92 -8.35 -7.89
C ARG A 300 -10.78 -6.86 -8.18
N ASP A 301 -11.54 -6.02 -7.49
CA ASP A 301 -11.45 -4.56 -7.61
C ASP A 301 -10.06 -4.04 -7.21
N GLN A 302 -9.45 -4.59 -6.16
CA GLN A 302 -8.05 -4.31 -5.80
C GLN A 302 -7.06 -4.68 -6.93
N ALA A 303 -7.26 -5.83 -7.58
CA ALA A 303 -6.42 -6.25 -8.69
C ALA A 303 -6.55 -5.28 -9.88
N PHE A 304 -7.78 -4.90 -10.27
CA PHE A 304 -8.01 -3.92 -11.32
C PHE A 304 -7.39 -2.56 -11.01
N SER A 305 -7.51 -2.08 -9.77
CA SER A 305 -6.94 -0.81 -9.32
C SER A 305 -5.41 -0.81 -9.46
N LEU A 306 -4.74 -1.92 -9.09
CA LEU A 306 -3.30 -2.05 -9.28
C LEU A 306 -2.92 -2.10 -10.77
N ILE A 307 -3.67 -2.82 -11.61
CA ILE A 307 -3.42 -2.87 -13.06
C ILE A 307 -3.51 -1.46 -13.67
N ALA A 308 -4.60 -0.73 -13.40
CA ALA A 308 -4.81 0.62 -13.90
C ALA A 308 -3.68 1.56 -13.44
N THR A 309 -3.22 1.41 -12.20
CA THR A 309 -2.08 2.18 -11.66
C THR A 309 -0.79 1.86 -12.41
N LEU A 310 -0.48 0.57 -12.63
CA LEU A 310 0.74 0.17 -13.34
C LEU A 310 0.72 0.60 -14.81
N LEU A 311 -0.44 0.55 -15.48
CA LEU A 311 -0.60 1.08 -16.84
C LEU A 311 -0.28 2.59 -16.90
N ARG A 312 -0.71 3.36 -15.90
CA ARG A 312 -0.42 4.80 -15.82
C ARG A 312 1.07 5.10 -15.65
N HIS A 313 1.80 4.31 -14.86
CA HIS A 313 3.20 4.58 -14.54
C HIS A 313 4.20 3.95 -15.52
N ILE A 314 3.90 2.75 -16.03
CA ILE A 314 4.82 1.94 -16.84
C ILE A 314 4.41 1.95 -18.33
N GLY A 315 3.15 2.26 -18.62
CA GLY A 315 2.58 2.26 -19.96
C GLY A 315 1.93 0.92 -20.34
N PRO A 316 1.35 0.79 -21.54
CA PRO A 316 0.64 -0.43 -21.95
C PRO A 316 1.57 -1.62 -22.21
N ASN A 317 2.81 -1.37 -22.60
CA ASN A 317 3.74 -2.40 -23.07
C ASN A 317 4.03 -3.50 -22.04
N TRP A 318 4.11 -3.20 -20.74
CA TRP A 318 4.44 -4.25 -19.74
C TRP A 318 3.39 -5.35 -19.64
N LEU A 319 2.14 -5.05 -20.02
CA LEU A 319 1.00 -5.96 -19.92
C LEU A 319 0.61 -6.52 -21.29
N PHE A 320 0.43 -5.64 -22.28
CA PHE A 320 -0.15 -6.02 -23.56
C PHE A 320 0.88 -6.60 -24.56
N CYS A 321 2.19 -6.44 -24.32
CA CYS A 321 3.22 -7.01 -25.21
C CYS A 321 3.15 -8.54 -25.37
N THR A 322 2.47 -9.26 -24.48
CA THR A 322 2.29 -10.71 -24.60
C THR A 322 1.28 -11.10 -25.67
N LEU A 323 0.44 -10.17 -26.16
CA LEU A 323 -0.45 -10.39 -27.30
C LEU A 323 0.35 -10.74 -28.57
N GLY A 324 1.50 -10.10 -28.79
CA GLY A 324 2.43 -10.40 -29.88
C GLY A 324 3.08 -11.78 -29.81
N LYS A 325 2.75 -12.62 -28.81
CA LYS A 325 3.24 -14.00 -28.69
C LYS A 325 2.13 -15.04 -28.93
N THR A 326 0.91 -14.63 -29.20
CA THR A 326 -0.27 -15.51 -29.24
C THR A 326 -0.32 -16.39 -30.49
N ALA A 327 0.14 -15.93 -31.66
CA ALA A 327 0.17 -16.73 -32.89
C ALA A 327 1.16 -17.90 -32.79
N ALA A 328 2.34 -17.67 -32.20
CA ALA A 328 3.34 -18.71 -31.98
C ALA A 328 2.81 -19.84 -31.08
N VAL A 329 2.03 -19.48 -30.07
CA VAL A 329 1.39 -20.43 -29.16
C VAL A 329 0.23 -21.17 -29.83
N ALA A 330 -0.61 -20.47 -30.60
CA ALA A 330 -1.77 -21.05 -31.28
C ALA A 330 -1.39 -22.11 -32.32
N HIS A 331 -0.27 -21.91 -33.04
CA HIS A 331 0.22 -22.87 -34.04
C HIS A 331 0.81 -24.16 -33.44
N GLU A 332 1.25 -24.15 -32.17
CA GLU A 332 1.89 -25.32 -31.54
C GLU A 332 0.92 -26.17 -30.68
N ALA A 333 -0.24 -25.63 -30.29
CA ALA A 333 -1.24 -26.32 -29.47
C ALA A 333 -1.89 -27.59 -30.08
N PRO A 334 -2.05 -27.75 -31.43
CA PRO A 334 -2.67 -28.97 -31.98
C PRO A 334 -1.69 -30.11 -32.32
N GLN A 335 -0.37 -29.88 -32.38
CA GLN A 335 0.55 -30.87 -32.97
C GLN A 335 1.15 -31.91 -31.99
N GLN A 336 0.82 -31.86 -30.69
CA GLN A 336 1.36 -32.82 -29.72
C GLN A 336 0.63 -34.18 -29.66
N LEU A 337 -0.34 -34.45 -30.55
CA LEU A 337 -1.07 -35.74 -30.58
C LEU A 337 -0.76 -36.64 -31.80
N GLU A 338 0.07 -36.23 -32.76
CA GLU A 338 0.43 -37.10 -33.90
C GLU A 338 1.94 -37.34 -34.05
N LYS A 339 2.35 -38.55 -33.68
CA LYS A 339 3.51 -39.35 -34.15
C LYS A 339 4.85 -38.61 -34.33
N GLN A 340 5.74 -38.77 -33.35
CA GLN A 340 7.19 -38.62 -33.55
C GLN A 340 7.72 -39.71 -34.51
N PRO A 341 8.49 -39.38 -35.56
CA PRO A 341 9.58 -40.21 -36.01
C PRO A 341 10.88 -39.80 -35.31
N ALA A 342 11.65 -40.79 -34.88
CA ALA A 342 12.94 -40.61 -34.23
C ALA A 342 13.97 -39.99 -35.19
N GLY A 343 14.67 -38.96 -34.73
CA GLY A 343 15.96 -38.52 -35.27
C GLY A 343 16.02 -37.06 -35.71
N GLY A 344 16.78 -36.24 -34.96
CA GLY A 344 17.24 -34.93 -35.39
C GLY A 344 17.08 -33.82 -34.35
N ALA A 345 18.02 -33.72 -33.41
CA ALA A 345 18.03 -32.67 -32.41
C ALA A 345 18.41 -31.29 -33.01
N LYS A 346 17.40 -30.48 -33.28
CA LYS A 346 17.46 -29.01 -33.11
C LYS A 346 16.31 -28.64 -32.19
N GLY A 347 16.63 -28.25 -30.96
CA GLY A 347 15.64 -27.94 -29.93
C GLY A 347 14.75 -26.77 -30.35
N LYS A 348 13.48 -27.06 -30.63
CA LYS A 348 12.41 -26.06 -30.60
C LYS A 348 12.07 -25.75 -29.14
N PRO A 349 11.76 -24.49 -28.79
CA PRO A 349 11.35 -24.14 -27.44
C PRO A 349 10.05 -24.88 -27.10
N VAL A 350 10.04 -25.61 -26.00
CA VAL A 350 8.83 -26.22 -25.46
C VAL A 350 7.97 -25.07 -24.90
N VAL A 351 6.88 -24.72 -25.58
CA VAL A 351 5.88 -23.79 -25.03
C VAL A 351 5.25 -24.46 -23.81
N THR A 352 5.42 -23.85 -22.64
CA THR A 352 4.77 -24.30 -21.41
C THR A 352 3.33 -23.83 -21.37
N GLU A 353 2.43 -24.63 -20.80
CA GLU A 353 1.01 -24.26 -20.58
C GLU A 353 0.88 -22.89 -19.87
N GLU A 354 1.81 -22.59 -18.96
CA GLU A 354 1.87 -21.30 -18.27
C GLU A 354 2.14 -20.12 -19.23
N SER A 355 2.95 -20.31 -20.28
CA SER A 355 3.26 -19.29 -21.31
C SER A 355 2.07 -19.04 -22.24
N GLU A 356 1.26 -20.05 -22.52
CA GLU A 356 0.03 -19.89 -23.32
C GLU A 356 -1.02 -19.08 -22.57
N ILE A 357 -1.25 -19.44 -21.31
CA ILE A 357 -2.17 -18.72 -20.42
C ILE A 357 -1.71 -17.26 -20.26
N ASP A 358 -0.39 -17.04 -20.27
CA ASP A 358 0.22 -15.72 -20.16
C ASP A 358 0.01 -14.82 -21.38
N ALA A 359 0.12 -15.40 -22.58
CA ALA A 359 -0.07 -14.71 -23.84
C ALA A 359 -1.53 -14.25 -24.02
N ARG A 360 -2.49 -15.03 -23.51
CA ARG A 360 -3.93 -14.72 -23.61
C ARG A 360 -4.47 -13.85 -22.48
N PHE A 361 -3.70 -13.64 -21.40
CA PHE A 361 -4.17 -12.86 -20.25
C PHE A 361 -4.65 -11.44 -20.59
N PRO A 362 -3.98 -10.65 -21.46
CA PRO A 362 -4.43 -9.29 -21.74
C PRO A 362 -5.80 -9.25 -22.42
N ALA A 363 -6.10 -10.20 -23.31
CA ALA A 363 -7.42 -10.32 -23.93
C ALA A 363 -8.51 -10.65 -22.90
N LEU A 364 -8.23 -11.60 -21.99
CA LEU A 364 -9.13 -11.91 -20.88
C LEU A 364 -9.36 -10.68 -19.99
N LEU A 365 -8.32 -9.90 -19.71
CA LEU A 365 -8.44 -8.72 -18.89
C LEU A 365 -9.38 -7.67 -19.53
N ILE A 366 -9.21 -7.39 -20.83
CA ILE A 366 -10.10 -6.47 -21.56
C ILE A 366 -11.55 -6.98 -21.47
N GLN A 367 -11.75 -8.29 -21.63
CA GLN A 367 -13.06 -8.92 -21.48
C GLN A 367 -13.67 -8.69 -20.09
N LEU A 368 -12.91 -8.96 -19.03
CA LEU A 368 -13.39 -8.81 -17.66
C LEU A 368 -13.67 -7.35 -17.31
N ALA A 369 -12.78 -6.42 -17.69
CA ALA A 369 -12.96 -4.99 -17.46
C ALA A 369 -14.18 -4.46 -18.22
N SER A 370 -14.38 -4.88 -19.47
CA SER A 370 -15.55 -4.50 -20.27
C SER A 370 -16.85 -5.03 -19.67
N LEU A 371 -16.86 -6.27 -19.18
CA LEU A 371 -18.03 -6.86 -18.52
C LEU A 371 -18.38 -6.14 -17.22
N GLU A 372 -17.41 -5.91 -16.34
CA GLU A 372 -17.64 -5.21 -15.06
C GLU A 372 -18.04 -3.75 -15.28
N ALA A 373 -17.47 -3.06 -16.27
CA ALA A 373 -17.89 -1.71 -16.65
C ALA A 373 -19.35 -1.70 -17.13
N ARG A 374 -19.74 -2.65 -18.00
CA ARG A 374 -21.13 -2.79 -18.45
C ARG A 374 -22.10 -3.05 -17.31
N LEU A 375 -21.76 -3.95 -16.39
CA LEU A 375 -22.60 -4.23 -15.21
C LEU A 375 -22.84 -2.96 -14.38
N ILE A 376 -21.81 -2.13 -14.18
CA ILE A 376 -21.95 -0.85 -13.48
C ILE A 376 -22.83 0.12 -14.27
N LEU A 377 -22.67 0.21 -15.60
CA LEU A 377 -23.49 1.10 -16.44
C LEU A 377 -24.96 0.65 -16.45
N ASP A 378 -25.23 -0.64 -16.54
CA ASP A 378 -26.58 -1.21 -16.48
C ASP A 378 -27.25 -0.95 -15.12
N GLU A 379 -26.48 -1.03 -14.01
CA GLU A 379 -26.95 -0.66 -12.67
C GLU A 379 -27.29 0.84 -12.55
N LEU A 380 -26.52 1.71 -13.22
CA LEU A 380 -26.74 3.15 -13.22
C LEU A 380 -27.89 3.60 -14.15
N GLY A 381 -28.13 2.90 -15.26
CA GLY A 381 -29.18 3.19 -16.24
C GLY A 381 -30.57 2.59 -15.92
N GLY A 382 -30.67 1.77 -14.86
CA GLY A 382 -31.91 1.10 -14.45
C GLY A 382 -33.05 2.07 -14.11
N ASP A 383 -34.29 1.69 -14.46
CA ASP A 383 -35.51 2.47 -14.21
C ASP A 383 -35.83 2.56 -12.70
N PRO A 384 -35.85 3.77 -12.09
CA PRO A 384 -36.14 3.95 -10.66
C PRO A 384 -37.57 3.55 -10.26
N ASP A 385 -38.48 3.34 -11.21
CA ASP A 385 -39.89 3.02 -10.93
C ASP A 385 -40.17 1.53 -10.63
N ALA A 386 -39.18 0.64 -10.75
CA ALA A 386 -39.32 -0.76 -10.32
C ALA A 386 -39.19 -0.97 -8.79
N GLY A 387 -38.88 0.08 -8.02
CA GLY A 387 -38.65 -0.06 -6.59
C GLY A 387 -38.32 1.22 -5.84
N GLY A 388 -39.17 2.24 -5.96
CA GLY A 388 -39.20 3.38 -5.04
C GLY A 388 -38.12 4.43 -5.25
N ARG A 389 -38.55 5.59 -5.77
CA ARG A 389 -37.87 6.90 -5.81
C ARG A 389 -36.53 6.96 -5.06
N LYS A 390 -35.45 7.01 -5.84
CA LYS A 390 -34.26 7.76 -5.46
C LYS A 390 -34.02 8.81 -6.54
N THR A 391 -34.34 10.06 -6.21
CA THR A 391 -33.82 11.24 -6.90
C THR A 391 -32.29 11.15 -6.95
N LEU A 392 -31.62 11.64 -7.99
CA LEU A 392 -30.15 11.57 -8.15
C LEU A 392 -29.32 12.32 -7.09
N GLN A 393 -29.96 12.95 -6.10
CA GLN A 393 -29.30 13.39 -4.87
C GLN A 393 -29.31 12.33 -3.75
N GLU A 394 -30.05 11.23 -3.91
CA GLU A 394 -30.26 10.18 -2.89
C GLU A 394 -30.08 8.74 -3.42
N ALA A 395 -29.78 8.56 -4.71
CA ALA A 395 -29.10 7.36 -5.16
C ALA A 395 -27.61 7.61 -4.97
N PRO A 396 -26.94 7.01 -3.97
CA PRO A 396 -25.50 6.91 -4.09
C PRO A 396 -25.31 6.10 -5.37
N SER A 397 -24.86 6.73 -6.45
CA SER A 397 -23.99 6.05 -7.41
C SER A 397 -23.06 5.24 -6.53
N SER A 398 -23.26 3.91 -6.46
CA SER A 398 -22.61 3.05 -5.46
C SER A 398 -21.16 3.49 -5.36
N ASP A 399 -20.60 3.75 -4.17
CA ASP A 399 -19.23 4.29 -4.04
C ASP A 399 -18.22 3.54 -4.93
N ARG A 400 -18.52 2.24 -5.18
CA ARG A 400 -17.87 1.38 -6.15
C ARG A 400 -17.89 1.89 -7.60
N SER A 401 -19.00 2.37 -8.13
CA SER A 401 -19.15 2.90 -9.50
C SER A 401 -18.21 4.07 -9.77
N ILE A 402 -18.18 5.06 -8.87
CA ILE A 402 -17.27 6.22 -8.95
C ILE A 402 -15.81 5.75 -8.84
N ALA A 403 -15.52 4.81 -7.94
CA ALA A 403 -14.16 4.33 -7.71
C ALA A 403 -13.62 3.44 -8.84
N MET A 404 -14.44 2.53 -9.37
CA MET A 404 -13.99 1.42 -10.22
C MET A 404 -14.16 1.67 -11.72
N LEU A 405 -15.20 2.38 -12.13
CA LEU A 405 -15.44 2.61 -13.56
C LEU A 405 -14.27 3.33 -14.25
N PRO A 406 -13.64 4.36 -13.64
CA PRO A 406 -12.43 4.96 -14.20
C PRO A 406 -11.26 3.98 -14.31
N MET A 407 -11.14 3.02 -13.38
CA MET A 407 -10.09 2.00 -13.44
C MET A 407 -10.31 1.05 -14.63
N PHE A 408 -11.56 0.64 -14.89
CA PHE A 408 -11.89 -0.17 -16.06
C PHE A 408 -11.63 0.58 -17.36
N TYR A 409 -12.09 1.83 -17.44
CA TYR A 409 -11.87 2.68 -18.62
C TYR A 409 -10.38 2.91 -18.90
N GLN A 410 -9.55 3.13 -17.87
CA GLN A 410 -8.11 3.24 -18.03
C GLN A 410 -7.49 1.97 -18.64
N ILE A 411 -7.96 0.78 -18.24
CA ILE A 411 -7.49 -0.50 -18.79
C ILE A 411 -7.89 -0.64 -20.25
N ILE A 412 -9.14 -0.30 -20.58
CA ILE A 412 -9.68 -0.38 -21.93
C ILE A 412 -8.95 0.60 -22.85
N GLU A 413 -8.79 1.85 -22.43
CA GLU A 413 -8.04 2.88 -23.14
C GLU A 413 -6.60 2.46 -23.41
N SER A 414 -5.90 1.95 -22.40
CA SER A 414 -4.52 1.46 -22.58
C SER A 414 -4.45 0.26 -23.54
N GLY A 415 -5.51 -0.57 -23.56
CA GLY A 415 -5.65 -1.68 -24.50
C GLY A 415 -5.85 -1.21 -25.93
N ILE A 416 -6.73 -0.22 -26.15
CA ILE A 416 -6.95 0.41 -27.47
C ILE A 416 -5.64 1.05 -27.94
N GLN A 417 -5.01 1.88 -27.12
CA GLN A 417 -3.73 2.55 -27.42
C GLN A 417 -2.64 1.55 -27.83
N TYR A 418 -2.58 0.38 -27.19
CA TYR A 418 -1.62 -0.66 -27.58
C TYR A 418 -1.97 -1.30 -28.92
N LEU A 419 -3.24 -1.64 -29.14
CA LEU A 419 -3.71 -2.29 -30.37
C LEU A 419 -3.59 -1.38 -31.59
N THR A 420 -3.62 -0.07 -31.40
CA THR A 420 -3.48 0.94 -32.46
C THR A 420 -2.05 1.46 -32.60
N SER A 421 -1.14 1.05 -31.71
CA SER A 421 0.27 1.44 -31.78
C SER A 421 0.99 0.83 -33.00
N GLU A 422 1.87 1.62 -33.62
CA GLU A 422 2.69 1.20 -34.76
C GLU A 422 3.66 0.04 -34.41
N ASP A 423 3.96 -0.12 -33.12
CA ASP A 423 4.88 -1.13 -32.58
C ASP A 423 4.24 -2.53 -32.41
N LEU A 424 2.95 -2.69 -32.74
CA LEU A 424 2.26 -3.98 -32.62
C LEU A 424 2.80 -4.97 -33.65
N ASP A 425 3.45 -6.04 -33.18
CA ASP A 425 3.84 -7.16 -34.03
C ASP A 425 2.61 -7.99 -34.44
N LEU A 426 1.99 -7.58 -35.55
CA LEU A 426 0.86 -8.28 -36.17
C LEU A 426 1.23 -9.70 -36.63
N GLN A 427 2.52 -10.01 -36.86
CA GLN A 427 2.93 -11.36 -37.27
C GLN A 427 2.93 -12.34 -36.10
N GLY A 428 3.18 -11.85 -34.89
CA GLY A 428 3.17 -12.64 -33.66
C GLY A 428 1.80 -12.74 -32.98
N THR A 429 0.79 -12.01 -33.47
CA THR A 429 -0.53 -11.91 -32.83
C THR A 429 -1.59 -12.78 -33.52
N ASP A 430 -2.37 -13.50 -32.72
CA ASP A 430 -3.53 -14.27 -33.17
C ASP A 430 -4.66 -13.32 -33.60
N ILE A 431 -4.91 -13.27 -34.89
CA ILE A 431 -5.91 -12.40 -35.52
C ILE A 431 -7.32 -12.69 -34.98
N ASP A 432 -7.66 -13.95 -34.69
CA ASP A 432 -8.97 -14.32 -34.15
C ASP A 432 -9.17 -13.74 -32.75
N LEU A 433 -8.09 -13.62 -31.97
CA LEU A 433 -8.11 -12.99 -30.66
C LEU A 433 -8.34 -11.48 -30.76
N ILE A 434 -7.71 -10.82 -31.74
CA ILE A 434 -7.94 -9.39 -32.01
C ILE A 434 -9.41 -9.15 -32.39
N PHE A 435 -10.00 -9.97 -33.27
CA PHE A 435 -11.41 -9.84 -33.62
C PHE A 435 -12.34 -10.04 -32.42
N LYS A 436 -12.02 -10.98 -31.52
CA LYS A 436 -12.76 -11.16 -30.26
C LYS A 436 -12.70 -9.92 -29.38
N ILE A 437 -11.50 -9.34 -29.21
CA ILE A 437 -11.32 -8.09 -28.46
C ILE A 437 -12.17 -6.98 -29.08
N ARG A 438 -12.09 -6.78 -30.39
CA ARG A 438 -12.87 -5.77 -31.12
C ARG A 438 -14.38 -5.92 -30.87
N ASN A 439 -14.91 -7.14 -30.95
CA ASN A 439 -16.33 -7.40 -30.70
C ASN A 439 -16.72 -7.09 -29.25
N ILE A 440 -15.90 -7.48 -28.27
CA ILE A 440 -16.13 -7.17 -26.85
C ILE A 440 -16.19 -5.66 -26.63
N LEU A 441 -15.24 -4.92 -27.21
CA LEU A 441 -15.19 -3.46 -27.12
C LEU A 441 -16.43 -2.83 -27.76
N ARG A 442 -16.83 -3.29 -28.96
CA ARG A 442 -18.05 -2.78 -29.62
C ARG A 442 -19.29 -2.90 -28.73
N GLU A 443 -19.46 -4.03 -28.05
CA GLU A 443 -20.60 -4.24 -27.15
C GLU A 443 -20.52 -3.37 -25.88
N LEU A 444 -19.32 -3.06 -25.38
CA LEU A 444 -19.13 -2.07 -24.32
C LEU A 444 -19.48 -0.65 -24.80
N PHE A 445 -18.97 -0.23 -25.95
CA PHE A 445 -19.22 1.12 -26.47
C PHE A 445 -20.70 1.35 -26.78
N LYS A 446 -21.41 0.30 -27.24
CA LYS A 446 -22.86 0.34 -27.34
C LYS A 446 -23.54 0.61 -25.99
N ALA A 447 -23.14 -0.10 -24.93
CA ALA A 447 -23.67 0.14 -23.59
C ALA A 447 -23.35 1.55 -23.07
N ILE A 448 -22.18 2.09 -23.41
CA ILE A 448 -21.81 3.49 -23.10
C ILE A 448 -22.73 4.47 -23.83
N ILE A 449 -22.99 4.27 -25.12
CA ILE A 449 -23.91 5.11 -25.91
C ILE A 449 -25.32 5.05 -25.32
N ASP A 450 -25.82 3.86 -25.01
CA ASP A 450 -27.14 3.66 -24.40
C ASP A 450 -27.25 4.39 -23.05
N PHE A 451 -26.22 4.29 -22.20
CA PHE A 451 -26.14 5.00 -20.93
C PHE A 451 -26.13 6.53 -21.09
N LEU A 452 -25.33 7.06 -22.01
CA LEU A 452 -25.26 8.50 -22.26
C LEU A 452 -26.60 9.05 -22.80
N ASN A 453 -27.24 8.31 -23.69
CA ASN A 453 -28.57 8.65 -24.21
C ASN A 453 -29.64 8.62 -23.11
N ASP A 454 -29.57 7.64 -22.20
CA ASP A 454 -30.49 7.54 -21.07
C ASP A 454 -30.36 8.74 -20.13
N ILE A 455 -29.12 9.10 -19.75
CA ILE A 455 -28.84 10.29 -18.94
C ILE A 455 -29.35 11.56 -19.63
N GLN A 456 -29.06 11.72 -20.91
CA GLN A 456 -29.50 12.89 -21.68
C GLN A 456 -31.03 13.00 -21.74
N SER A 457 -31.73 11.87 -21.84
CA SER A 457 -33.19 11.86 -21.89
C SER A 457 -33.86 12.19 -20.54
N LYS A 458 -33.17 11.88 -19.43
CA LYS A 458 -33.72 11.97 -18.06
C LYS A 458 -33.30 13.25 -17.32
N HIS A 459 -32.21 13.91 -17.72
CA HIS A 459 -31.60 15.02 -16.96
C HIS A 459 -31.47 16.30 -17.77
N ALA A 460 -31.48 17.44 -17.07
CA ALA A 460 -31.13 18.72 -17.67
C ALA A 460 -29.65 18.71 -18.04
N GLU A 461 -29.28 19.37 -19.15
CA GLU A 461 -27.91 19.42 -19.68
C GLU A 461 -26.86 19.72 -18.59
N GLN A 462 -27.17 20.65 -17.69
CA GLN A 462 -26.27 21.09 -16.62
C GLN A 462 -25.91 19.99 -15.61
N ASP A 463 -26.84 19.07 -15.32
CA ASP A 463 -26.62 17.95 -14.40
C ASP A 463 -25.74 16.85 -15.03
N VAL A 464 -25.68 16.77 -16.36
CA VAL A 464 -24.86 15.81 -17.10
C VAL A 464 -23.38 16.17 -17.01
N PHE A 465 -23.05 17.47 -17.05
CA PHE A 465 -21.68 17.95 -16.94
C PHE A 465 -21.08 17.80 -15.54
N GLU A 466 -21.92 17.77 -14.49
CA GLU A 466 -21.46 17.52 -13.12
C GLU A 466 -21.27 16.02 -12.85
N ASN A 467 -21.77 15.15 -13.73
CA ASN A 467 -21.66 13.71 -13.58
C ASN A 467 -20.29 13.18 -14.07
N ILE A 468 -19.40 12.91 -13.11
CA ILE A 468 -18.03 12.38 -13.35
C ILE A 468 -18.07 11.10 -14.19
N VAL A 469 -19.06 10.23 -14.00
CA VAL A 469 -19.20 9.00 -14.76
C VAL A 469 -19.54 9.30 -16.22
N ALA A 470 -20.49 10.20 -16.49
CA ALA A 470 -20.83 10.62 -17.84
C ALA A 470 -19.62 11.23 -18.58
N LEU A 471 -18.87 12.11 -17.92
CA LEU A 471 -17.64 12.69 -18.48
C LEU A 471 -16.58 11.62 -18.81
N ALA A 472 -16.37 10.65 -17.92
CA ALA A 472 -15.43 9.56 -18.14
C ALA A 472 -15.88 8.66 -19.32
N SER A 473 -17.19 8.41 -19.45
CA SER A 473 -17.77 7.64 -20.55
C SER A 473 -17.63 8.36 -21.89
N VAL A 474 -17.85 9.68 -21.93
CA VAL A 474 -17.63 10.52 -23.12
C VAL A 474 -16.16 10.50 -23.54
N ARG A 475 -15.21 10.63 -22.60
CA ARG A 475 -13.77 10.54 -22.89
C ARG A 475 -13.42 9.22 -23.56
N LEU A 476 -13.88 8.10 -22.99
CA LEU A 476 -13.57 6.79 -23.56
C LEU A 476 -14.21 6.61 -24.94
N LEU A 477 -15.45 7.08 -25.12
CA LEU A 477 -16.15 7.02 -26.40
C LEU A 477 -15.40 7.81 -27.50
N ALA A 478 -14.87 8.99 -27.17
CA ALA A 478 -14.08 9.80 -28.10
C ALA A 478 -12.83 9.04 -28.62
N ILE A 479 -12.16 8.28 -27.74
CA ILE A 479 -10.99 7.47 -28.13
C ILE A 479 -11.40 6.36 -29.10
N TRP A 480 -12.57 5.73 -28.89
CA TRP A 480 -13.04 4.69 -29.80
C TRP A 480 -13.49 5.26 -31.15
N THR A 481 -14.13 6.43 -31.18
CA THR A 481 -14.54 7.07 -32.44
C THR A 481 -13.37 7.44 -33.34
N GLU A 482 -12.19 7.67 -32.77
CA GLU A 482 -10.98 7.93 -33.55
C GLU A 482 -10.49 6.66 -34.27
N GLU A 483 -10.78 5.48 -33.73
CA GLU A 483 -10.15 4.21 -34.13
C GLU A 483 -11.11 3.23 -34.82
N ASP A 484 -12.43 3.33 -34.59
CA ASP A 484 -13.42 2.40 -35.15
C ASP A 484 -14.78 3.06 -35.47
N ASP A 485 -15.17 2.99 -36.75
CA ASP A 485 -16.41 3.58 -37.28
C ASP A 485 -17.66 2.69 -37.15
N SER A 486 -17.58 1.50 -36.52
CA SER A 486 -18.67 0.51 -36.57
C SER A 486 -19.96 0.91 -35.87
N LEU A 487 -19.95 1.99 -35.08
CA LEU A 487 -21.09 2.50 -34.33
C LEU A 487 -21.48 3.93 -34.73
N ASN A 488 -21.02 4.42 -35.89
CA ASN A 488 -21.16 5.84 -36.28
C ASN A 488 -22.63 6.30 -36.40
N GLU A 489 -23.54 5.40 -36.80
CA GLU A 489 -24.98 5.66 -36.85
C GLU A 489 -25.57 5.80 -35.44
N GLU A 490 -25.23 4.91 -34.51
CA GLU A 490 -25.66 5.00 -33.11
C GLU A 490 -25.05 6.22 -32.39
N MET A 491 -23.79 6.56 -32.71
CA MET A 491 -23.09 7.72 -32.14
C MET A 491 -23.68 9.06 -32.56
N SER A 492 -24.32 9.13 -33.72
CA SER A 492 -25.05 10.32 -34.20
C SER A 492 -26.20 10.73 -33.25
N SER A 493 -26.65 9.81 -32.38
CA SER A 493 -27.65 10.10 -31.33
C SER A 493 -27.03 10.68 -30.04
N ALA A 494 -25.84 10.20 -29.65
CA ALA A 494 -25.11 10.65 -28.45
C ALA A 494 -24.23 11.89 -28.68
N THR A 495 -24.12 12.36 -29.93
CA THR A 495 -23.21 13.44 -30.35
C THR A 495 -23.55 14.80 -29.78
N LEU A 496 -24.80 15.06 -29.36
CA LEU A 496 -25.16 16.31 -28.68
C LEU A 496 -24.35 16.48 -27.39
N THR A 497 -24.29 15.40 -26.59
CA THR A 497 -23.53 15.33 -25.33
C THR A 497 -22.03 15.49 -25.55
N MET A 498 -21.49 14.98 -26.67
CA MET A 498 -20.06 15.13 -27.05
C MET A 498 -19.72 16.54 -27.58
N VAL A 499 -20.57 17.14 -28.41
CA VAL A 499 -20.32 18.46 -29.02
C VAL A 499 -20.45 19.60 -28.01
N GLU A 500 -21.33 19.47 -27.02
CA GLU A 500 -21.53 20.49 -26.00
C GLU A 500 -20.49 20.43 -24.86
N THR A 501 -19.99 19.25 -24.48
CA THR A 501 -18.86 19.11 -23.52
C THR A 501 -17.57 19.77 -24.02
N PHE A 502 -17.31 19.70 -25.32
CA PHE A 502 -16.13 20.33 -25.93
C PHE A 502 -16.28 21.86 -26.13
N ARG A 503 -17.49 22.42 -26.02
CA ARG A 503 -17.74 23.85 -26.28
C ARG A 503 -17.41 24.76 -25.10
N ASP A 504 -17.51 24.25 -23.87
CA ASP A 504 -17.26 25.02 -22.62
C ASP A 504 -15.86 24.78 -22.02
N THR A 505 -15.01 23.96 -22.66
CA THR A 505 -13.61 23.73 -22.26
C THR A 505 -12.59 24.56 -23.05
N GLN A 506 -13.04 25.45 -23.94
CA GLN A 506 -12.26 26.58 -24.49
C GLN A 506 -12.64 27.87 -23.77
#